data_AF-B2JSE2-F1
#
_entry.id   AF-B2JSE2-F1
#
_cell.length_a   1.000
_cell.length_b   1.000
_cell.length_c   1.000
_cell.angle_alpha   90.00
_cell.angle_beta   90.00
_cell.angle_gamma   90.00
#
_symmetry.space_group_name_H-M   'P 1'
#
loop_
_entity.id
_entity.type
_entity.pdbx_description
1 polymer ?
#
loop_
_entity_poly.entity_id
_entity_poly.type
_entity_poly.pdbx_seq_one_letter_code
_entity_poly.pdbx_strand_id
1 'polypeptide(L)' 'MSRKQNWGEDRVMYYDAHKRLCSVLASWTDVPEPDLFAQASGGHSWFRTDDLLRLRALVDDLLGARDVK' A
#
# COMPACT_ATOMS: atom_id res chain seq x y z
N MET A 1 7.75 6.90 9.10
CA MET A 1 8.84 6.28 8.31
C MET A 1 8.50 6.41 6.84
N SER A 2 9.47 6.65 5.96
CA SER A 2 9.25 6.72 4.50
C SER A 2 10.41 6.08 3.74
N ARG A 3 10.15 5.47 2.58
CA ARG A 3 11.17 4.91 1.68
C ARG A 3 11.33 5.83 0.47
N LYS A 4 12.56 6.20 0.11
CA LYS A 4 12.83 7.11 -1.00
C LYS A 4 14.26 6.95 -1.56
N GLN A 5 14.44 7.30 -2.83
CA GLN A 5 15.75 7.50 -3.41
C GLN A 5 16.45 8.70 -2.76
N ASN A 6 17.64 8.50 -2.23
CA ASN A 6 18.48 9.54 -1.66
C ASN A 6 19.95 9.27 -1.99
N TRP A 7 20.63 10.24 -2.61
CA TRP A 7 22.02 10.12 -3.06
C TRP A 7 22.29 8.90 -3.96
N GLY A 8 21.30 8.51 -4.77
CA GLY A 8 21.38 7.33 -5.65
C GLY A 8 21.06 6.00 -4.95
N GLU A 9 20.82 6.00 -3.64
CA GLU A 9 20.48 4.81 -2.87
C GLU A 9 18.99 4.78 -2.52
N ASP A 10 18.40 3.59 -2.50
CA ASP A 10 17.07 3.37 -1.95
C ASP A 10 17.14 3.22 -0.42
N ARG A 11 16.51 4.15 0.29
CA ARG A 11 16.67 4.30 1.73
C ARG A 11 15.35 4.42 2.46
N VAL A 12 15.31 3.79 3.63
CA VAL A 12 14.25 3.96 4.62
C VAL A 12 14.65 5.07 5.60
N MET A 13 13.80 6.08 5.71
CA MET A 13 13.92 7.24 6.58
C MET A 13 12.99 7.10 7.78
N TYR A 14 13.51 7.24 8.99
CA TYR A 14 12.72 7.13 10.22
C TYR A 14 13.24 8.08 11.31
N TYR A 15 12.44 8.29 12.35
CA TYR A 15 12.86 9.04 13.52
C TYR A 15 13.25 8.06 14.63
N ASP A 16 14.40 8.29 15.25
CA ASP A 16 14.82 7.53 16.43
C ASP A 16 14.03 7.96 17.69
N ALA A 17 14.32 7.31 18.82
CA ALA A 17 13.69 7.63 20.12
C ALA A 17 13.92 9.09 20.57
N HIS A 18 14.94 9.77 20.04
CA HIS A 18 15.27 11.16 20.33
C HIS A 18 14.73 12.13 19.27
N LYS A 19 13.82 11.66 18.39
CA LYS A 19 13.24 12.43 17.28
C LYS A 19 14.29 12.94 16.26
N ARG A 20 15.42 12.25 16.14
CA ARG A 20 16.41 12.56 15.10
C ARG A 20 16.10 11.77 13.84
N LEU A 21 16.26 12.40 12.69
CA LEU A 21 16.06 11.75 11.40
C LEU A 21 17.26 10.83 11.09
N CYS A 22 16.98 9.55 10.96
CA CYS A 22 17.94 8.50 10.62
C CYS A 22 17.58 7.87 9.28
N SER A 23 18.55 7.21 8.64
CA SER A 23 18.30 6.47 7.41
C SER A 23 19.16 5.22 7.26
N VAL A 24 18.57 4.17 6.68
CA VAL A 24 19.19 2.87 6.43
C VAL A 24 18.87 2.42 5.00
N LEU A 25 19.72 1.57 4.40
CA LEU A 25 19.45 0.99 3.09
C LEU A 25 18.16 0.15 3.15
N ALA A 26 17.29 0.31 2.16
CA ALA A 26 16.06 -0.47 2.09
C ALA A 26 16.33 -1.98 2.01
N SER A 27 17.44 -2.38 1.38
CA SER A 27 17.90 -3.77 1.30
C SER A 27 18.27 -4.40 2.64
N TRP A 28 18.40 -3.62 3.72
CA TRP A 28 18.67 -4.11 5.07
C TRP A 28 17.41 -4.16 5.94
N THR A 29 16.25 -3.95 5.34
CA THR A 29 14.97 -3.88 6.06
C THR A 29 13.92 -4.68 5.33
N ASP A 30 12.91 -5.14 6.05
CA ASP A 30 11.72 -5.79 5.46
C ASP A 30 10.67 -4.76 4.99
N VAL A 31 11.07 -3.49 4.83
CA VAL A 31 10.14 -2.42 4.46
C VAL A 31 9.81 -2.53 2.97
N PRO A 32 8.54 -2.76 2.60
CA PRO A 32 8.16 -2.92 1.20
C PRO A 32 8.32 -1.62 0.43
N GLU A 33 8.37 -1.75 -0.90
CA GLU A 33 8.35 -0.59 -1.79
C GLU A 33 7.00 0.14 -1.65
N PRO A 34 6.95 1.47 -1.81
CA PRO A 34 5.68 2.19 -1.81
C PRO A 34 4.73 1.59 -2.85
N ASP A 35 3.48 1.38 -2.45
CA ASP A 35 2.44 1.02 -3.41
C ASP A 35 2.19 2.21 -4.35
N LEU A 36 2.55 2.04 -5.63
CA LEU A 36 2.43 3.08 -6.65
C LEU A 36 0.98 3.53 -6.84
N PHE A 37 0.00 2.64 -6.66
CA PHE A 37 -1.41 3.02 -6.76
C PHE A 37 -1.82 3.94 -5.60
N ALA A 38 -1.55 3.53 -4.35
CA ALA A 38 -1.81 4.37 -3.20
C ALA A 38 -1.12 5.74 -3.31
N GLN A 39 0.13 5.75 -3.79
CA GLN A 39 0.88 6.99 -4.02
C GLN A 39 0.22 7.89 -5.08
N ALA A 40 -0.16 7.33 -6.23
CA ALA A 40 -0.83 8.07 -7.30
C ALA A 40 -2.23 8.57 -6.88
N SER A 41 -2.94 7.78 -6.07
CA SER A 41 -4.28 8.13 -5.59
C SER A 41 -4.29 9.25 -4.55
N GLY A 42 -3.16 9.52 -3.89
CA GLY A 42 -3.07 10.51 -2.81
C GLY A 42 -4.02 10.25 -1.64
N GLY A 43 -4.49 9.01 -1.44
CA GLY A 43 -5.50 8.68 -0.43
C GLY A 43 -6.94 8.99 -0.84
N HIS A 44 -7.18 9.38 -2.09
CA HIS A 44 -8.54 9.65 -2.61
C HIS A 44 -9.23 8.41 -3.20
N SER A 45 -8.51 7.30 -3.35
CA SER A 45 -9.08 6.02 -3.80
C SER A 45 -9.09 5.01 -2.65
N TRP A 46 -10.28 4.66 -2.17
CA TRP A 46 -10.47 3.69 -1.09
C TRP A 46 -10.36 2.23 -1.55
N PHE A 47 -10.52 1.98 -2.85
CA PHE A 47 -10.46 0.64 -3.44
C PHE A 47 -9.51 0.66 -4.64
N ARG A 48 -8.74 -0.41 -4.81
CA ARG A 48 -8.02 -0.71 -6.05
C ARG A 48 -8.96 -1.38 -7.05
N THR A 49 -8.53 -1.45 -8.30
CA THR A 49 -9.26 -2.17 -9.35
C THR A 49 -9.54 -3.62 -8.95
N ASP A 50 -8.55 -4.32 -8.40
CA ASP A 50 -8.70 -5.70 -7.91
C ASP A 50 -9.72 -5.81 -6.77
N ASP A 51 -9.76 -4.83 -5.87
CA ASP A 51 -10.75 -4.79 -4.79
C ASP A 51 -12.16 -4.64 -5.34
N LEU A 52 -12.36 -3.79 -6.36
CA LEU A 52 -13.65 -3.59 -7.01
C LEU A 52 -14.09 -4.84 -7.79
N LEU A 53 -13.17 -5.53 -8.47
CA LEU A 53 -13.45 -6.79 -9.15
C LEU A 53 -13.85 -7.88 -8.16
N ARG A 54 -13.12 -8.00 -7.05
CA ARG A 54 -13.46 -8.94 -5.97
C ARG A 54 -14.79 -8.61 -5.32
N LEU A 55 -15.06 -7.34 -5.07
CA LEU A 55 -16.33 -6.88 -4.53
C LEU A 55 -17.48 -7.24 -5.47
N ARG A 56 -17.31 -7.02 -6.78
CA ARG A 56 -18.29 -7.41 -7.79
C ARG A 56 -18.59 -8.90 -7.73
N ALA A 57 -17.56 -9.75 -7.72
CA ALA A 57 -17.76 -11.20 -7.65
C ALA A 57 -18.57 -11.61 -6.41
N LEU A 58 -18.28 -11.01 -5.24
CA LEU A 58 -19.04 -11.25 -4.02
C LEU A 58 -20.50 -10.80 -4.13
N VAL A 59 -20.77 -9.68 -4.79
CA VAL A 59 -22.14 -9.20 -5.02
C VAL A 59 -22.89 -10.14 -5.95
N ASP A 60 -22.26 -10.58 -7.03
CA ASP A 60 -22.84 -11.51 -8.00
C ASP A 60 -23.20 -12.85 -7.32
N ASP A 61 -22.30 -13.39 -6.48
CA ASP A 61 -22.54 -14.61 -5.70
C ASP A 61 -23.71 -14.46 -4.72
N LEU A 62 -23.79 -13.32 -4.02
CA LEU A 62 -24.87 -13.04 -3.07
C LEU A 62 -26.22 -12.88 -3.75
N LEU A 63 -26.26 -12.27 -4.94
CA LEU A 63 -27.49 -12.13 -5.73
C LEU A 63 -27.93 -13.49 -6.28
N GLY A 64 -27.01 -14.27 -6.85
CA GLY A 64 -27.30 -15.61 -7.35
C GLY A 64 -27.78 -16.57 -6.26
N ALA A 65 -27.23 -16.48 -5.06
CA ALA A 65 -27.70 -17.26 -3.91
C ALA A 65 -29.11 -16.86 -3.43
N ARG A 66 -29.54 -15.62 -3.71
CA ARG A 66 -30.84 -15.10 -3.30
C ARG A 66 -31.97 -15.52 -4.23
N ASP A 67 -31.67 -15.75 -5.51
CA ASP A 67 -32.64 -16.18 -6.52
C ASP A 67 -32.97 -17.69 -6.46
N VAL A 68 -32.18 -18.47 -5.71
CA VAL A 68 -32.39 -19.93 -5.53
C VAL A 68 -33.32 -20.23 -4.33
N LYS A 69 -33.73 -19.21 -3.56
CA LYS A 69 -34.56 -19.34 -2.36
C LYS A 69 -35.96 -18.77 -2.57
#